data_AF-A0AA97J3V6-F1
#
_entry.id   AF-A0AA97J3V6-F1
#
_cell.length_a   1.000
_cell.length_b   1.000
_cell.length_c   1.000
_cell.angle_alpha   90.00
_cell.angle_beta   90.00
_cell.angle_gamma   90.00
#
_symmetry.space_group_name_H-M   'P 1'
#
loop_
_entity.id
_entity.type
_entity.pdbx_description
1 polymer ?
#
loop_
_entity_poly.entity_id
_entity_poly.type
_entity_poly.pdbx_seq_one_letter_code
_entity_poly.pdbx_strand_id
1 'polypeptide(L)'
;MTKYQHDQSDKRICASLTLTKSCSIERALWKTERFQKWLNAKRLTLALVQGLPTPMLRCPSQRLLDRIVRRYAEVPDAGSIFMDHFSDRDKLRLLYTLSVNAHPIILQIFPEAEGWPFPKYLGSCGRLIVSISTRSLKEFYTVSSDVAADLALQLLAIIDSMMNNDLNYYFYFTHVDADTFGVFNNGHLFIRDASTLGIIDMQEGTPLMEDQQEHEDIFSCLVAECQSAFPSCNSVKHIQNLIMVCEEVLSKLLKEKFLPSLQEKIDHALAICADSFLTQQEVLTAAQKLAEVLKPLRPCSSHFAYRYPDCKYNAK
;
A
#
# COMPACT_ATOMS: atom_id res chain seq x y z
N MET A 1 5.23 -0.17 -10.91
CA MET A 1 5.03 0.16 -12.34
C MET A 1 6.12 -0.47 -13.20
N THR A 2 5.76 -0.91 -14.40
CA THR A 2 6.72 -1.43 -15.39
C THR A 2 7.30 -0.30 -16.23
N LYS A 3 8.46 -0.53 -16.85
CA LYS A 3 9.07 0.41 -17.82
C LYS A 3 8.06 0.84 -18.90
N TYR A 4 7.24 -0.10 -19.39
CA TYR A 4 6.23 0.16 -20.41
C TYR A 4 5.17 1.19 -19.96
N GLN A 5 4.70 1.11 -18.71
CA GLN A 5 3.73 2.07 -18.18
C GLN A 5 4.32 3.48 -18.06
N HIS A 6 5.59 3.58 -17.69
CA HIS A 6 6.30 4.87 -17.67
C HIS A 6 6.45 5.48 -19.06
N ASP A 7 6.81 4.68 -20.07
CA ASP A 7 6.93 5.15 -21.46
C ASP A 7 5.58 5.60 -22.03
N GLN A 8 4.47 4.93 -21.67
CA GLN A 8 3.12 5.37 -22.03
C GLN A 8 2.75 6.70 -21.38
N SER A 9 3.05 6.86 -20.09
CA SER A 9 2.82 8.11 -19.35
C SER A 9 3.56 9.28 -20.01
N ASP A 10 4.83 9.09 -20.40
CA ASP A 10 5.64 10.12 -21.07
C ASP A 10 5.06 10.55 -22.41
N LYS A 11 4.62 9.58 -23.22
CA LYS A 11 3.96 9.87 -24.49
C LYS A 11 2.67 10.66 -24.28
N ARG A 12 1.87 10.31 -23.27
CA ARG A 12 0.64 11.05 -22.93
C ARG A 12 0.96 12.48 -22.51
N ILE A 13 1.93 12.69 -21.62
CA ILE A 13 2.36 14.03 -21.19
C ILE A 13 2.76 14.88 -22.40
N CYS A 14 3.62 14.35 -23.26
CA CYS A 14 4.12 15.12 -24.40
C CYS A 14 3.04 15.39 -25.46
N ALA A 15 2.20 14.39 -25.76
CA ALA A 15 1.11 14.56 -26.70
C ALA A 15 0.10 15.60 -26.20
N SER A 16 -0.29 15.55 -24.93
CA SER A 16 -1.32 16.43 -24.36
C SER A 16 -0.84 17.85 -24.11
N LEU A 17 0.40 18.05 -23.64
CA LEU A 17 0.89 19.37 -23.22
C LEU A 17 1.71 20.12 -24.28
N THR A 18 2.35 19.39 -25.20
CA THR A 18 3.26 19.98 -26.20
C THR A 18 2.87 19.69 -27.63
N LEU A 19 1.86 18.84 -27.86
CA LEU A 19 1.45 18.38 -29.19
C LEU A 19 2.58 17.67 -29.97
N THR A 20 3.56 17.11 -29.26
CA THR A 20 4.70 16.40 -29.84
C THR A 20 4.80 14.97 -29.32
N LYS A 21 5.47 14.09 -30.09
CA LYS A 21 5.70 12.68 -29.70
C LYS A 21 6.69 12.52 -28.53
N SER A 22 7.53 13.52 -28.30
CA SER A 22 8.59 13.50 -27.29
C SER A 22 8.93 14.92 -26.85
N CYS A 23 9.11 15.10 -25.54
CA CYS A 23 9.35 16.39 -24.92
C CYS A 23 10.17 16.20 -23.64
N SER A 24 10.67 17.30 -23.07
CA SER A 24 11.19 17.27 -21.71
C SER A 24 10.01 17.25 -20.74
N ILE A 25 9.82 16.11 -20.07
CA ILE A 25 8.71 15.89 -19.12
C ILE A 25 8.71 16.94 -18.01
N GLU A 26 9.88 17.22 -17.42
CA GLU A 26 10.05 18.26 -16.40
C GLU A 26 9.53 19.62 -16.90
N ARG A 27 9.98 20.07 -18.09
CA ARG A 27 9.58 21.36 -18.67
C ARG A 27 8.10 21.40 -19.07
N ALA A 28 7.55 20.29 -19.55
CA ALA A 28 6.15 20.20 -19.93
C ALA A 28 5.25 20.32 -18.69
N LEU A 29 5.53 19.55 -17.65
CA LEU A 29 4.79 19.58 -16.39
C LEU A 29 4.94 20.92 -15.65
N TRP A 30 6.11 21.58 -15.79
CA TRP A 30 6.34 22.88 -15.17
C TRP A 30 5.28 23.93 -15.55
N LYS A 31 4.75 23.87 -16.78
CA LYS A 31 3.82 24.87 -17.30
C LYS A 31 2.36 24.61 -16.91
N THR A 32 2.07 23.51 -16.22
CA THR A 32 0.70 23.13 -15.86
C THR A 32 0.15 24.00 -14.74
N GLU A 33 -1.15 24.29 -14.78
CA GLU A 33 -1.80 25.11 -13.75
C GLU A 33 -1.68 24.49 -12.35
N ARG A 34 -1.86 23.17 -12.21
CA ARG A 34 -1.70 22.46 -10.93
C ARG A 34 -0.31 22.66 -10.36
N PHE A 35 0.73 22.51 -11.16
CA PHE A 35 2.08 22.71 -10.65
C PHE A 35 2.35 24.18 -10.28
N GLN A 36 1.84 25.14 -11.05
CA GLN A 36 1.93 26.56 -10.69
C GLN A 36 1.21 26.87 -9.36
N LYS A 37 0.09 26.21 -9.05
CA LYS A 37 -0.56 26.30 -7.73
C LYS A 37 0.31 25.71 -6.62
N TRP A 38 0.95 24.55 -6.87
CA TRP A 38 1.86 23.91 -5.92
C TRP A 38 3.11 24.76 -5.60
N LEU A 39 3.69 25.45 -6.59
CA LEU A 39 4.84 26.33 -6.40
C LEU A 39 4.55 27.42 -5.36
N ASN A 40 3.37 28.03 -5.44
CA ASN A 40 2.94 29.10 -4.53
C ASN A 40 2.40 28.58 -3.19
N ALA A 41 2.14 27.28 -3.07
CA ALA A 41 1.61 26.70 -1.86
C ALA A 41 2.68 26.56 -0.77
N LYS A 42 2.33 27.01 0.44
CA LYS A 42 3.16 26.84 1.64
C LYS A 42 2.90 25.53 2.38
N ARG A 43 1.71 24.93 2.20
CA ARG A 43 1.29 23.68 2.85
C ARG A 43 0.56 22.81 1.83
N LEU A 44 0.74 21.50 1.93
CA LEU A 44 -0.01 20.55 1.12
C LEU A 44 -1.43 20.44 1.67
N THR A 45 -2.42 20.90 0.91
CA THR A 45 -3.84 20.96 1.32
C THR A 45 -4.68 20.00 0.48
N LEU A 46 -5.89 19.69 0.97
CA LEU A 46 -6.83 18.79 0.27
C LEU A 46 -7.09 19.22 -1.19
N ALA A 47 -7.29 20.52 -1.42
CA ALA A 47 -7.53 21.07 -2.76
C ALA A 47 -6.36 20.86 -3.74
N LEU A 48 -5.12 20.77 -3.25
CA LEU A 48 -3.94 20.58 -4.11
C LEU A 48 -3.78 19.13 -4.59
N VAL A 49 -4.36 18.17 -3.86
CA VAL A 49 -4.26 16.73 -4.15
C VAL A 49 -5.53 16.14 -4.74
N GLN A 50 -6.62 16.91 -4.80
CA GLN A 50 -7.89 16.48 -5.36
C GLN A 50 -7.71 15.99 -6.81
N GLY A 51 -8.36 14.87 -7.15
CA GLY A 51 -8.31 14.29 -8.49
C GLY A 51 -7.00 13.57 -8.85
N LEU A 52 -6.07 13.35 -7.91
CA LEU A 52 -4.91 12.50 -8.16
C LEU A 52 -5.31 11.02 -8.19
N PRO A 53 -4.82 10.22 -9.17
CA PRO A 53 -5.30 8.87 -9.41
C PRO A 53 -4.57 7.83 -8.54
N THR A 54 -4.36 8.16 -7.26
CA THR A 54 -3.70 7.26 -6.29
C THR A 54 -4.67 6.82 -5.20
N PRO A 55 -4.78 5.50 -4.91
CA PRO A 55 -5.62 5.02 -3.82
C PRO A 55 -5.27 5.67 -2.47
N MET A 56 -3.99 5.99 -2.25
CA MET A 56 -3.50 6.64 -1.02
C MET A 56 -4.21 7.96 -0.73
N LEU A 57 -4.61 8.70 -1.77
CA LEU A 57 -5.25 10.00 -1.67
C LEU A 57 -6.71 9.98 -2.12
N ARG A 58 -7.34 8.80 -2.16
CA ARG A 58 -8.80 8.67 -2.36
C ARG A 58 -9.57 9.36 -1.24
N CYS A 59 -9.07 9.24 0.00
CA CYS A 59 -9.68 9.78 1.21
C CYS A 59 -8.67 10.64 1.97
N PRO A 60 -8.21 11.75 1.37
CA PRO A 60 -7.11 12.52 1.92
C PRO A 60 -7.56 13.20 3.21
N SER A 61 -6.73 13.20 4.25
CA SER A 61 -6.90 14.00 5.46
C SER A 61 -5.77 15.00 5.57
N GLN A 62 -5.98 16.11 6.30
CA GLN A 62 -4.92 17.09 6.44
C GLN A 62 -3.77 16.51 7.27
N ARG A 63 -4.05 15.66 8.26
CA ARG A 63 -3.03 14.93 9.04
C ARG A 63 -2.18 13.99 8.18
N LEU A 64 -2.78 13.30 7.20
CA LEU A 64 -2.03 12.48 6.24
C LEU A 64 -1.12 13.35 5.36
N LEU A 65 -1.64 14.46 4.82
CA LEU A 65 -0.87 15.38 3.97
C LEU A 65 0.29 16.03 4.72
N ASP A 66 0.07 16.43 5.97
CA ASP A 66 1.12 16.96 6.85
C ASP A 66 2.20 15.89 7.11
N ARG A 67 1.80 14.63 7.31
CA ARG A 67 2.74 13.51 7.49
C ARG A 67 3.57 13.28 6.23
N ILE A 68 2.99 13.40 5.04
CA ILE A 68 3.72 13.31 3.76
C ILE A 68 4.83 14.37 3.72
N VAL A 69 4.50 15.64 3.94
CA VAL A 69 5.49 16.73 3.90
C VAL A 69 6.56 16.52 4.96
N ARG A 70 6.16 16.19 6.20
CA ARG A 70 7.05 16.03 7.35
C ARG A 70 8.06 14.89 7.18
N ARG A 71 7.70 13.82 6.47
CA ARG A 71 8.51 12.60 6.34
C ARG A 71 9.08 12.40 4.94
N TYR A 72 8.95 13.38 4.04
CA TYR A 72 9.51 13.28 2.71
C TYR A 72 11.05 13.27 2.79
N ALA A 73 11.65 12.11 2.55
CA ALA A 73 13.07 11.88 2.81
C ALA A 73 14.00 12.51 1.76
N GLU A 74 13.43 13.03 0.67
CA GLU A 74 14.18 13.64 -0.42
C GLU A 74 14.60 15.09 -0.13
N VAL A 75 14.24 15.63 1.03
CA VAL A 75 14.58 16.99 1.45
C VAL A 75 15.42 17.02 2.74
N PRO A 76 16.38 17.95 2.88
CA PRO A 76 17.32 17.98 4.02
C PRO A 76 16.68 18.27 5.39
N ASP A 77 15.52 18.94 5.42
CA ASP A 77 14.84 19.40 6.65
C ASP A 77 13.50 18.67 6.89
N ALA A 78 13.52 17.33 6.82
CA ALA A 78 12.35 16.49 7.08
C ALA A 78 11.86 16.65 8.54
N GLY A 79 10.77 17.42 8.72
CA GLY A 79 10.24 17.72 10.06
C GLY A 79 9.12 18.76 10.08
N SER A 80 9.10 19.66 9.08
CA SER A 80 8.06 20.68 8.92
C SER A 80 6.81 20.13 8.21
N ILE A 81 5.64 20.69 8.52
CA ILE A 81 4.40 20.48 7.75
C ILE A 81 4.27 21.46 6.57
N PHE A 82 5.15 22.46 6.50
CA PHE A 82 5.20 23.47 5.45
C PHE A 82 6.24 23.09 4.38
N MET A 83 5.91 23.36 3.12
CA MET A 83 6.75 23.10 1.95
C MET A 83 7.75 24.23 1.65
N ASP A 84 8.00 25.15 2.59
CA ASP A 84 8.92 26.28 2.38
C ASP A 84 10.38 25.84 2.16
N HIS A 85 10.73 24.66 2.67
CA HIS A 85 12.06 24.05 2.52
C HIS A 85 12.20 23.16 1.27
N PHE A 86 11.10 22.98 0.52
CA PHE A 86 11.13 22.20 -0.72
C PHE A 86 11.61 23.10 -1.85
N SER A 87 12.58 22.65 -2.64
CA SER A 87 12.85 23.30 -3.91
C SER A 87 11.68 23.10 -4.88
N ASP A 88 11.58 23.94 -5.91
CA ASP A 88 10.57 23.76 -6.96
C ASP A 88 10.62 22.36 -7.59
N ARG A 89 11.84 21.79 -7.71
CA ARG A 89 12.03 20.42 -8.20
C ARG A 89 11.50 19.37 -7.24
N ASP A 90 11.65 19.59 -5.93
CA ASP A 90 11.11 18.66 -4.91
C ASP A 90 9.58 18.69 -4.93
N LYS A 91 8.97 19.87 -5.07
CA LYS A 91 7.51 20.01 -5.24
C LYS A 91 7.04 19.27 -6.49
N LEU A 92 7.74 19.42 -7.62
CA LEU A 92 7.39 18.73 -8.87
C LEU A 92 7.52 17.22 -8.74
N ARG A 93 8.61 16.77 -8.10
CA ARG A 93 8.88 15.37 -7.83
C ARG A 93 7.80 14.76 -6.94
N LEU A 94 7.45 15.41 -5.83
CA LEU A 94 6.39 14.93 -4.94
C LEU A 94 5.05 14.84 -5.69
N LEU A 95 4.65 15.89 -6.41
CA LEU A 95 3.40 15.89 -7.19
C LEU A 95 3.40 14.72 -8.19
N TYR A 96 4.45 14.60 -8.99
CA TYR A 96 4.57 13.53 -9.98
C TYR A 96 4.53 12.15 -9.34
N THR A 97 5.26 11.94 -8.24
CA THR A 97 5.26 10.66 -7.53
C THR A 97 3.88 10.32 -7.00
N LEU A 98 3.16 11.26 -6.38
CA LEU A 98 1.79 11.03 -5.90
C LEU A 98 0.82 10.72 -7.04
N SER A 99 1.00 11.32 -8.21
CA SER A 99 0.16 11.05 -9.38
C SER A 99 0.44 9.72 -10.05
N VAL A 100 1.67 9.21 -9.96
CA VAL A 100 2.14 8.08 -10.77
C VAL A 100 2.30 6.79 -9.98
N ASN A 101 2.93 6.87 -8.80
CA ASN A 101 3.11 5.72 -7.93
C ASN A 101 3.39 6.18 -6.50
N ALA A 102 2.43 5.98 -5.60
CA ALA A 102 2.55 6.36 -4.19
C ALA A 102 3.39 5.40 -3.34
N HIS A 103 3.80 4.24 -3.85
CA HIS A 103 4.64 3.27 -3.15
C HIS A 103 5.84 3.91 -2.40
N PRO A 104 6.75 4.70 -3.04
CA PRO A 104 7.87 5.29 -2.32
C PRO A 104 7.45 6.27 -1.24
N ILE A 105 6.31 6.95 -1.38
CA ILE A 105 5.81 7.87 -0.36
C ILE A 105 5.35 7.07 0.86
N ILE A 106 4.56 6.00 0.66
CA ILE A 106 4.09 5.13 1.75
C ILE A 106 5.28 4.59 2.56
N LEU A 107 6.31 4.07 1.88
CA LEU A 107 7.51 3.53 2.53
C LEU A 107 8.30 4.56 3.34
N GLN A 108 8.27 5.84 2.94
CA GLN A 108 8.93 6.93 3.67
C GLN A 108 8.11 7.37 4.89
N ILE A 109 6.79 7.52 4.70
CA ILE A 109 5.92 8.10 5.73
C ILE A 109 5.50 7.04 6.75
N PHE A 110 5.57 5.74 6.43
CA PHE A 110 5.33 4.61 7.34
C PHE A 110 6.55 3.69 7.35
N PRO A 111 7.63 4.09 8.04
CA PRO A 111 8.89 3.37 7.95
C PRO A 111 8.88 2.07 8.78
N GLU A 112 9.62 1.07 8.31
CA GLU A 112 9.85 -0.20 9.02
C GLU A 112 10.38 -0.01 10.45
N ALA A 113 11.24 1.00 10.66
CA ALA A 113 11.78 1.33 11.98
C ALA A 113 10.71 1.75 13.01
N GLU A 114 9.51 2.13 12.56
CA GLU A 114 8.34 2.43 13.39
C GLU A 114 7.38 1.23 13.51
N GLY A 115 7.80 0.04 13.07
CA GLY A 115 7.02 -1.20 13.15
C GLY A 115 6.07 -1.44 11.96
N TRP A 116 6.12 -0.61 10.92
CA TRP A 116 5.26 -0.80 9.75
C TRP A 116 5.73 -1.95 8.85
N PRO A 117 4.81 -2.73 8.25
CA PRO A 117 5.13 -3.94 7.49
C PRO A 117 5.58 -3.62 6.05
N PHE A 118 6.49 -2.66 5.88
CA PHE A 118 7.08 -2.31 4.59
C PHE A 118 8.59 -2.56 4.57
N PRO A 119 9.22 -2.79 3.41
CA PRO A 119 10.67 -2.82 3.32
C PRO A 119 11.26 -1.43 3.56
N LYS A 120 12.43 -1.38 4.19
CA LYS A 120 13.14 -0.11 4.41
C LYS A 120 13.44 0.59 3.08
N TYR A 121 13.00 1.83 2.97
CA TYR A 121 13.34 2.76 1.89
C TYR A 121 14.80 3.20 2.00
N LEU A 122 15.54 3.12 0.91
CA LEU A 122 16.95 3.51 0.85
C LEU A 122 17.20 4.77 0.01
N GLY A 123 16.23 5.16 -0.83
CA GLY A 123 16.31 6.35 -1.67
C GLY A 123 15.64 6.15 -3.02
N SER A 124 15.59 7.21 -3.82
CA SER A 124 15.18 7.13 -5.22
C SER A 124 15.97 8.08 -6.12
N CYS A 125 16.05 7.74 -7.40
CA CYS A 125 16.64 8.57 -8.44
C CYS A 125 15.69 8.60 -9.63
N GLY A 126 15.03 9.73 -9.87
CA GLY A 126 13.95 9.82 -10.84
C GLY A 126 12.81 8.86 -10.49
N ARG A 127 12.55 7.88 -11.38
CA ARG A 127 11.51 6.85 -11.19
C ARG A 127 12.04 5.55 -10.56
N LEU A 128 13.35 5.43 -10.39
CA LEU A 128 13.97 4.27 -9.75
C LEU A 128 13.89 4.44 -8.24
N ILE A 129 13.38 3.41 -7.56
CA ILE A 129 13.30 3.35 -6.10
C ILE A 129 14.20 2.22 -5.64
N VAL A 130 14.92 2.44 -4.54
CA VAL A 130 15.79 1.45 -3.92
C VAL A 130 15.24 1.13 -2.53
N SER A 131 14.99 -0.15 -2.27
CA SER A 131 14.57 -0.70 -0.98
C SER A 131 15.30 -2.02 -0.71
N ILE A 132 15.18 -2.53 0.51
CA ILE A 132 15.74 -3.85 0.85
C ILE A 132 15.08 -4.94 0.00
N SER A 133 15.90 -5.84 -0.53
CA SER A 133 15.45 -6.95 -1.37
C SER A 133 14.54 -7.94 -0.62
N THR A 134 13.48 -8.38 -1.29
CA THR A 134 12.54 -9.42 -0.84
C THR A 134 12.29 -10.41 -1.95
N ARG A 135 11.92 -11.64 -1.61
CA ARG A 135 11.40 -12.63 -2.57
C ARG A 135 9.88 -12.53 -2.66
N SER A 136 9.31 -12.72 -3.85
CA SER A 136 7.84 -12.65 -4.04
C SER A 136 7.17 -13.78 -3.26
N LEU A 137 6.00 -13.53 -2.65
CA LEU A 137 5.25 -14.58 -1.94
C LEU A 137 4.86 -15.73 -2.88
N LYS A 138 4.76 -15.46 -4.20
CA LYS A 138 4.55 -16.49 -5.23
C LYS A 138 5.55 -17.63 -5.17
N GLU A 139 6.81 -17.34 -4.83
CA GLU A 139 7.87 -18.35 -4.70
C GLU A 139 7.63 -19.31 -3.53
N PHE A 140 6.70 -18.99 -2.63
CA PHE A 140 6.37 -19.76 -1.44
C PHE A 140 5.12 -20.62 -1.62
N TYR A 141 4.45 -20.62 -2.77
CA TYR A 141 3.27 -21.47 -2.97
C TYR A 141 3.57 -22.97 -3.00
N THR A 142 4.81 -23.36 -3.25
CA THR A 142 5.24 -24.78 -3.27
C THR A 142 6.03 -25.21 -2.04
N VAL A 143 6.06 -24.40 -0.97
CA VAL A 143 6.78 -24.73 0.27
C VAL A 143 6.03 -25.75 1.12
N SER A 144 6.72 -26.26 2.15
CA SER A 144 6.16 -27.16 3.15
C SER A 144 5.04 -26.50 3.96
N SER A 145 4.18 -27.34 4.54
CA SER A 145 2.97 -26.91 5.24
C SER A 145 3.23 -26.04 6.47
N ASP A 146 4.35 -26.27 7.15
CA ASP A 146 4.80 -25.52 8.31
C ASP A 146 5.20 -24.07 7.96
N VAL A 147 5.93 -23.88 6.84
CA VAL A 147 6.26 -22.56 6.30
C VAL A 147 5.01 -21.85 5.79
N ALA A 148 4.13 -22.56 5.09
CA ALA A 148 2.87 -21.99 4.59
C ALA A 148 1.95 -21.52 5.73
N ALA A 149 1.82 -22.30 6.80
CA ALA A 149 1.06 -21.92 7.99
C ALA A 149 1.68 -20.69 8.69
N ASP A 150 3.00 -20.62 8.78
CA ASP A 150 3.71 -19.48 9.36
C ASP A 150 3.46 -18.19 8.55
N LEU A 151 3.62 -18.24 7.22
CA LEU A 151 3.39 -17.10 6.34
C LEU A 151 1.92 -16.66 6.34
N ALA A 152 0.98 -17.60 6.36
CA ALA A 152 -0.45 -17.28 6.46
C ALA A 152 -0.79 -16.55 7.77
N LEU A 153 -0.19 -16.96 8.89
CA LEU A 153 -0.38 -16.29 10.18
C LEU A 153 0.25 -14.90 10.22
N GLN A 154 1.45 -14.74 9.67
CA GLN A 154 2.07 -13.43 9.53
C GLN A 154 1.21 -12.51 8.66
N LEU A 155 0.65 -13.03 7.57
CA LEU A 155 -0.22 -12.27 6.67
C LEU A 155 -1.49 -11.80 7.39
N LEU A 156 -2.18 -12.68 8.12
CA LEU A 156 -3.35 -12.30 8.92
C LEU A 156 -3.00 -11.21 9.97
N ALA A 157 -1.84 -11.32 10.62
CA ALA A 157 -1.37 -10.31 11.59
C ALA A 157 -1.06 -8.96 10.93
N ILE A 158 -0.48 -8.95 9.72
CA ILE A 158 -0.26 -7.72 8.96
C ILE A 158 -1.59 -7.06 8.61
N ILE A 159 -2.56 -7.83 8.11
CA ILE A 159 -3.88 -7.27 7.78
C ILE A 159 -4.57 -6.71 9.02
N ASP A 160 -4.44 -7.35 10.18
CA ASP A 160 -4.92 -6.79 11.44
C ASP A 160 -4.24 -5.46 11.81
N SER A 161 -2.91 -5.37 11.71
CA SER A 161 -2.17 -4.12 11.99
C SER A 161 -2.51 -2.96 11.02
N MET A 162 -2.88 -3.31 9.78
CA MET A 162 -3.33 -2.35 8.78
C MET A 162 -4.72 -1.78 9.09
N MET A 163 -5.57 -2.56 9.76
CA MET A 163 -6.88 -2.15 10.26
C MET A 163 -6.77 -1.41 11.59
N ASN A 164 -5.91 -1.91 12.47
CA ASN A 164 -5.81 -1.53 13.88
C ASN A 164 -4.37 -1.11 14.19
N ASN A 165 -4.13 0.19 14.32
CA ASN A 165 -2.81 0.73 14.70
C ASN A 165 -2.94 2.01 15.53
N ASP A 166 -1.87 2.31 16.25
CA ASP A 166 -1.80 3.44 17.18
C ASP A 166 -1.95 4.81 16.50
N LEU A 167 -1.73 4.89 15.19
CA LEU A 167 -1.91 6.13 14.43
C LEU A 167 -3.34 6.32 13.92
N ASN A 168 -4.25 5.37 14.12
CA ASN A 168 -5.63 5.42 13.63
C ASN A 168 -5.72 5.67 12.11
N TYR A 169 -4.83 5.05 11.33
CA TYR A 169 -4.95 5.01 9.87
C TYR A 169 -5.46 3.64 9.43
N TYR A 170 -6.55 3.59 8.68
CA TYR A 170 -6.99 2.36 8.04
C TYR A 170 -6.36 2.26 6.66
N PHE A 171 -5.52 1.25 6.45
CA PHE A 171 -4.94 0.94 5.14
C PHE A 171 -5.83 -0.06 4.44
N TYR A 172 -6.12 0.16 3.15
CA TYR A 172 -6.89 -0.78 2.36
C TYR A 172 -6.24 -1.04 1.00
N PHE A 173 -6.38 -2.25 0.48
CA PHE A 173 -5.92 -2.59 -0.86
C PHE A 173 -7.03 -2.31 -1.88
N THR A 174 -6.68 -1.73 -3.02
CA THR A 174 -7.58 -1.73 -4.20
C THR A 174 -7.42 -2.99 -5.05
N HIS A 175 -6.26 -3.66 -4.92
CA HIS A 175 -5.93 -4.92 -5.59
C HIS A 175 -4.87 -5.65 -4.78
N VAL A 176 -4.96 -6.98 -4.73
CA VAL A 176 -4.02 -7.87 -4.05
C VAL A 176 -3.66 -9.04 -4.95
N ASP A 177 -2.37 -9.37 -4.98
CA ASP A 177 -1.85 -10.57 -5.62
C ASP A 177 -0.59 -11.09 -4.89
N ALA A 178 0.02 -12.13 -5.45
CA ALA A 178 1.22 -12.75 -4.89
C ALA A 178 2.45 -11.84 -4.89
N ASP A 179 2.51 -10.81 -5.75
CA ASP A 179 3.64 -9.88 -5.85
C ASP A 179 3.49 -8.66 -4.92
N THR A 180 2.27 -8.47 -4.39
CA THR A 180 1.93 -7.50 -3.33
C THR A 180 2.73 -7.77 -2.06
N PHE A 181 2.94 -9.04 -1.73
CA PHE A 181 3.67 -9.47 -0.54
C PHE A 181 5.06 -10.02 -0.88
N GLY A 182 5.97 -9.85 0.06
CA GLY A 182 7.32 -10.39 -0.05
C GLY A 182 7.80 -10.99 1.26
N VAL A 183 8.80 -11.86 1.17
CA VAL A 183 9.43 -12.51 2.32
C VAL A 183 10.92 -12.18 2.32
N PHE A 184 11.44 -11.72 3.45
CA PHE A 184 12.89 -11.54 3.63
C PHE A 184 13.58 -12.89 3.83
N ASN A 185 14.92 -12.89 3.71
CA ASN A 185 15.72 -14.10 3.91
C ASN A 185 15.60 -14.70 5.32
N ASN A 186 15.15 -13.94 6.31
CA ASN A 186 14.89 -14.40 7.68
C ASN A 186 13.49 -15.02 7.88
N GLY A 187 12.66 -15.08 6.83
CA GLY A 187 11.31 -15.65 6.86
C GLY A 187 10.20 -14.68 7.27
N HIS A 188 10.50 -13.40 7.48
CA HIS A 188 9.48 -12.41 7.84
C HIS A 188 8.78 -11.86 6.59
N LEU A 189 7.45 -11.83 6.62
CA LEU A 189 6.57 -11.38 5.54
C LEU A 189 6.32 -9.87 5.65
N PHE A 190 6.25 -9.18 4.52
CA PHE A 190 6.02 -7.74 4.40
C PHE A 190 5.17 -7.42 3.18
N ILE A 191 4.63 -6.20 3.14
CA ILE A 191 4.01 -5.61 1.96
C ILE A 191 5.13 -5.08 1.07
N ARG A 192 5.39 -5.81 -0.02
CA ARG A 192 6.44 -5.52 -0.98
C ARG A 192 6.02 -4.42 -1.95
N ASP A 193 4.77 -4.46 -2.42
CA ASP A 193 4.20 -3.43 -3.30
C ASP A 193 3.08 -2.70 -2.56
N ALA A 194 3.25 -1.38 -2.41
CA ALA A 194 2.30 -0.48 -1.74
C ALA A 194 1.58 0.43 -2.75
N SER A 195 1.78 0.23 -4.06
CA SER A 195 1.18 1.09 -5.10
C SER A 195 -0.35 0.98 -5.15
N THR A 196 -0.93 -0.12 -4.67
CA THR A 196 -2.37 -0.36 -4.60
C THR A 196 -2.98 -0.01 -3.23
N LEU A 197 -2.17 0.51 -2.30
CA LEU A 197 -2.64 0.86 -0.96
C LEU A 197 -3.30 2.23 -0.95
N GLY A 198 -4.53 2.24 -0.45
CA GLY A 198 -5.22 3.42 0.02
C GLY A 198 -5.14 3.59 1.53
N ILE A 199 -5.34 4.82 1.98
CA ILE A 199 -5.26 5.19 3.39
C ILE A 199 -6.48 6.03 3.73
N ILE A 200 -7.13 5.70 4.84
CA ILE A 200 -8.21 6.47 5.44
C ILE A 200 -7.78 6.88 6.84
N ASP A 201 -7.89 8.17 7.13
CA ASP A 201 -7.67 8.69 8.46
C ASP A 201 -8.91 8.50 9.32
N MET A 202 -8.85 7.58 10.27
CA MET A 202 -9.97 7.29 11.16
C MET A 202 -10.08 8.29 12.31
N GLN A 203 -9.06 9.13 12.53
CA GLN A 203 -9.06 10.16 13.58
C GLN A 203 -9.69 11.46 13.09
N GLU A 204 -9.30 11.96 11.91
CA GLU A 204 -9.94 13.14 11.31
C GLU A 204 -11.25 12.81 10.58
N GLY A 205 -11.44 11.52 10.23
CA GLY A 205 -12.57 11.06 9.44
C GLY A 205 -12.41 11.39 7.95
N THR A 206 -13.45 11.08 7.18
CA THR A 206 -13.52 11.44 5.76
C THR A 206 -13.94 12.90 5.62
N PRO A 207 -13.16 13.74 4.90
CA PRO A 207 -13.58 15.11 4.67
C PRO A 207 -14.89 15.11 3.90
N LEU A 208 -15.84 15.95 4.33
CA LEU A 208 -16.92 16.39 3.47
C LEU A 208 -16.29 17.31 2.42
N MET A 209 -15.76 16.73 1.35
CA MET A 209 -15.46 17.51 0.16
C MET A 209 -16.81 17.99 -0.35
N GLU A 210 -17.16 19.25 -0.07
CA GLU A 210 -18.22 19.95 -0.80
C GLU A 210 -17.97 19.73 -2.30
N ASP A 211 -19.06 19.63 -3.05
CA ASP A 211 -19.23 19.28 -4.48
C ASP A 211 -18.40 20.20 -5.44
N GLN A 212 -17.10 20.32 -5.17
CA GLN A 212 -16.12 21.03 -5.95
C GLN A 212 -15.79 20.11 -7.10
N GLN A 213 -16.29 20.49 -8.28
CA GLN A 213 -15.96 19.94 -9.58
C GLN A 213 -14.59 19.27 -9.56
N GLU A 214 -14.55 17.95 -9.76
CA GLU A 214 -13.30 17.21 -9.89
C GLU A 214 -12.45 17.93 -10.95
N HIS A 215 -11.38 18.58 -10.52
CA HIS A 215 -10.46 19.24 -11.43
C HIS A 215 -9.60 18.16 -12.08
N GLU A 216 -10.11 17.58 -13.16
CA GLU A 216 -9.35 16.70 -14.03
C GLU A 216 -8.27 17.50 -14.77
N ASP A 217 -7.02 17.08 -14.62
CA ASP A 217 -5.93 17.60 -15.43
C ASP A 217 -4.96 16.48 -15.83
N ILE A 218 -3.83 16.85 -16.44
CA ILE A 218 -2.85 15.87 -16.89
C ILE A 218 -2.36 14.94 -15.77
N PHE A 219 -2.28 15.41 -14.51
CA PHE A 219 -1.87 14.61 -13.37
C PHE A 219 -2.93 13.59 -12.95
N SER A 220 -4.20 13.86 -13.20
CA SER A 220 -5.31 12.91 -13.05
C SER A 220 -5.23 11.74 -14.04
N CYS A 221 -4.50 11.91 -15.15
CA CYS A 221 -4.51 11.00 -16.30
C CYS A 221 -3.18 10.28 -16.57
N LEU A 222 -2.17 10.46 -15.72
CA LEU A 222 -0.82 9.96 -16.01
C LEU A 222 -0.74 8.43 -16.04
N VAL A 223 -1.62 7.75 -15.30
CA VAL A 223 -1.63 6.29 -15.15
C VAL A 223 -2.98 5.69 -15.59
N ALA A 224 -4.09 6.40 -15.35
CA ALA A 224 -5.44 5.98 -15.74
C ALA A 224 -5.97 6.77 -16.95
N GLU A 225 -7.07 6.31 -17.56
CA GLU A 225 -7.72 6.95 -18.71
C GLU A 225 -8.60 8.15 -18.30
N CYS A 226 -8.09 9.03 -17.43
CA CYS A 226 -8.79 10.20 -16.85
C CYS A 226 -10.10 9.92 -16.10
N GLN A 227 -10.73 8.75 -16.26
CA GLN A 227 -12.05 8.39 -15.75
C GLN A 227 -12.05 7.75 -14.36
N SER A 228 -10.90 7.68 -13.68
CA SER A 228 -10.82 7.02 -12.37
C SER A 228 -11.30 7.96 -11.26
N ALA A 229 -12.57 8.32 -11.28
CA ALA A 229 -13.27 8.70 -10.07
C ALA A 229 -13.28 7.45 -9.18
N PHE A 230 -12.37 7.39 -8.23
CA PHE A 230 -12.47 6.36 -7.20
C PHE A 230 -13.86 6.47 -6.57
N PRO A 231 -14.51 5.35 -6.24
CA PRO A 231 -15.82 5.43 -5.58
C PRO A 231 -15.71 6.23 -4.27
N SER A 232 -16.83 6.70 -3.73
CA SER A 232 -16.83 7.44 -2.46
C SER A 232 -16.04 6.71 -1.37
N CYS A 233 -15.37 7.44 -0.49
CA CYS A 233 -14.66 6.88 0.67
C CYS A 233 -15.53 5.97 1.53
N ASN A 234 -16.82 6.27 1.61
CA ASN A 234 -17.79 5.49 2.38
C ASN A 234 -18.05 4.09 1.77
N SER A 235 -17.60 3.85 0.53
CA SER A 235 -17.73 2.55 -0.12
C SER A 235 -16.67 1.54 0.33
N VAL A 236 -15.61 1.98 1.02
CA VAL A 236 -14.51 1.09 1.45
C VAL A 236 -14.96 0.32 2.69
N LYS A 237 -15.16 -0.99 2.54
CA LYS A 237 -15.51 -1.86 3.67
C LYS A 237 -14.27 -2.08 4.56
N HIS A 238 -14.47 -2.12 5.88
CA HIS A 238 -13.38 -2.38 6.84
C HIS A 238 -12.78 -3.80 6.68
N ILE A 239 -13.56 -4.77 6.21
CA ILE A 239 -13.12 -6.16 5.98
C ILE A 239 -12.55 -6.42 4.58
N GLN A 240 -12.47 -5.39 3.72
CA GLN A 240 -12.11 -5.56 2.31
C GLN A 240 -10.75 -6.26 2.13
N ASN A 241 -9.75 -5.88 2.93
CA ASN A 241 -8.43 -6.49 2.87
C ASN A 241 -8.45 -7.98 3.18
N LEU A 242 -9.21 -8.38 4.22
CA LEU A 242 -9.32 -9.77 4.61
C LEU A 242 -9.95 -10.60 3.51
N ILE A 243 -11.05 -10.12 2.92
CA ILE A 243 -11.71 -10.78 1.79
C ILE A 243 -10.71 -11.00 0.65
N MET A 244 -10.06 -9.92 0.18
CA MET A 244 -9.11 -9.99 -0.94
C MET A 244 -7.93 -10.93 -0.64
N VAL A 245 -7.38 -10.88 0.57
CA VAL A 245 -6.25 -11.73 0.96
C VAL A 245 -6.66 -13.20 1.11
N CYS A 246 -7.82 -13.47 1.69
CA CYS A 246 -8.35 -14.82 1.82
C CYS A 246 -8.62 -15.45 0.44
N GLU A 247 -9.21 -14.68 -0.47
CA GLU A 247 -9.53 -15.10 -1.83
C GLU A 247 -8.28 -15.26 -2.70
N GLU A 248 -7.42 -14.25 -2.78
CA GLU A 248 -6.37 -14.18 -3.81
C GLU A 248 -5.02 -14.74 -3.39
N VAL A 249 -4.76 -14.81 -2.08
CA VAL A 249 -3.43 -15.16 -1.55
C VAL A 249 -3.48 -16.42 -0.70
N LEU A 250 -4.28 -16.42 0.37
CA LEU A 250 -4.31 -17.54 1.32
C LEU A 250 -4.88 -18.81 0.69
N SER A 251 -5.89 -18.69 -0.17
CA SER A 251 -6.44 -19.83 -0.93
C SER A 251 -5.37 -20.58 -1.73
N LYS A 252 -4.41 -19.85 -2.32
CA LYS A 252 -3.30 -20.42 -3.11
C LYS A 252 -2.17 -20.90 -2.21
N LEU A 253 -1.85 -20.14 -1.16
CA LEU A 253 -0.79 -20.46 -0.22
C LEU A 253 -1.08 -21.72 0.61
N LEU A 254 -2.34 -22.00 0.93
CA LEU A 254 -2.74 -23.09 1.82
C LEU A 254 -3.35 -24.30 1.08
N LYS A 255 -3.46 -24.24 -0.25
CA LYS A 255 -4.09 -25.29 -1.06
C LYS A 255 -3.38 -26.64 -0.94
N GLU A 256 -4.13 -27.66 -0.52
CA GLU A 256 -3.70 -29.07 -0.52
C GLU A 256 -2.38 -29.32 0.22
N LYS A 257 -2.10 -28.55 1.27
CA LYS A 257 -0.85 -28.66 2.06
C LYS A 257 -0.99 -29.49 3.33
N PHE A 258 -2.21 -29.68 3.81
CA PHE A 258 -2.46 -30.28 5.12
C PHE A 258 -3.17 -31.63 4.99
N LEU A 259 -3.17 -32.40 6.10
CA LEU A 259 -3.93 -33.65 6.17
C LEU A 259 -5.42 -33.38 5.87
N PRO A 260 -6.15 -34.31 5.23
CA PRO A 260 -7.50 -34.06 4.72
C PRO A 260 -8.46 -33.42 5.74
N SER A 261 -8.52 -33.96 6.95
CA SER A 261 -9.41 -33.47 8.02
C SER A 261 -9.06 -32.06 8.53
N LEU A 262 -7.80 -31.65 8.38
CA LEU A 262 -7.33 -30.31 8.70
C LEU A 262 -7.54 -29.36 7.52
N GLN A 263 -7.28 -29.83 6.29
CA GLN A 263 -7.49 -29.08 5.06
C GLN A 263 -8.96 -28.67 4.92
N GLU A 264 -9.92 -29.57 5.16
CA GLU A 264 -11.35 -29.24 5.14
C GLU A 264 -11.71 -28.08 6.08
N LYS A 265 -11.12 -28.03 7.28
CA LYS A 265 -11.34 -26.95 8.25
C LYS A 265 -10.75 -25.62 7.77
N ILE A 266 -9.58 -25.67 7.17
CA ILE A 266 -8.89 -24.51 6.59
C ILE A 266 -9.70 -23.97 5.42
N ASP A 267 -10.11 -24.84 4.49
CA ASP A 267 -10.85 -24.48 3.29
C ASP A 267 -12.23 -23.89 3.64
N HIS A 268 -12.92 -24.47 4.62
CA HIS A 268 -14.18 -23.92 5.12
C HIS A 268 -14.02 -22.52 5.72
N ALA A 269 -12.98 -22.30 6.54
CA ALA A 269 -12.71 -20.98 7.11
C ALA A 269 -12.32 -19.95 6.03
N LEU A 270 -11.53 -20.37 5.03
CA LEU A 270 -11.16 -19.53 3.89
C LEU A 270 -12.36 -19.14 3.04
N ALA A 271 -13.28 -20.07 2.76
CA ALA A 271 -14.49 -19.80 2.00
C ALA A 271 -15.35 -18.70 2.65
N ILE A 272 -15.54 -18.76 3.97
CA ILE A 272 -16.26 -17.73 4.72
C ILE A 272 -15.47 -16.41 4.75
N CYS A 273 -14.15 -16.47 4.95
CA CYS A 273 -13.33 -15.27 4.98
C CYS A 273 -13.31 -14.51 3.64
N ALA A 274 -13.36 -15.24 2.52
CA ALA A 274 -13.37 -14.69 1.16
C ALA A 274 -14.75 -14.21 0.68
N ASP A 275 -15.82 -14.40 1.46
CA ASP A 275 -17.17 -14.07 1.01
C ASP A 275 -17.51 -12.59 1.26
N SER A 276 -17.63 -11.83 0.15
CA SER A 276 -17.94 -10.40 0.18
C SER A 276 -19.39 -10.04 0.58
N PHE A 277 -20.28 -11.04 0.63
CA PHE A 277 -21.70 -10.88 0.98
C PHE A 277 -21.96 -11.07 2.48
N LEU A 278 -21.02 -11.64 3.22
CA LEU A 278 -21.15 -11.85 4.66
C LEU A 278 -20.93 -10.57 5.46
N THR A 279 -21.38 -10.60 6.71
CA THR A 279 -21.19 -9.49 7.64
C THR A 279 -19.74 -9.40 8.09
N GLN A 280 -19.36 -8.21 8.55
CA GLN A 280 -18.02 -7.97 9.11
C GLN A 280 -17.67 -8.95 10.24
N GLN A 281 -18.62 -9.24 11.14
CA GLN A 281 -18.38 -10.14 12.25
C GLN A 281 -18.10 -11.58 11.78
N GLU A 282 -18.83 -12.06 10.77
CA GLU A 282 -18.64 -13.41 10.22
C GLU A 282 -17.26 -13.57 9.59
N VAL A 283 -16.85 -12.62 8.74
CA VAL A 283 -15.53 -12.64 8.08
C VAL A 283 -14.39 -12.57 9.11
N LEU A 284 -14.49 -11.67 10.10
CA LEU A 284 -13.49 -11.56 11.17
C LEU A 284 -13.41 -12.85 12.00
N THR A 285 -14.55 -13.45 12.34
CA THR A 285 -14.61 -14.71 13.10
C THR A 285 -13.98 -15.85 12.30
N ALA A 286 -14.21 -15.91 10.98
CA ALA A 286 -13.60 -16.90 10.11
C ALA A 286 -12.08 -16.74 10.01
N ALA A 287 -11.58 -15.51 9.85
CA ALA A 287 -10.15 -15.22 9.84
C ALA A 287 -9.47 -15.60 11.17
N GLN A 288 -10.12 -15.30 12.31
CA GLN A 288 -9.66 -15.73 13.63
C GLN A 288 -9.65 -17.25 13.76
N LYS A 289 -10.70 -17.92 13.28
CA LYS A 289 -10.77 -19.39 13.31
C LYS A 289 -9.65 -20.01 12.47
N LEU A 290 -9.38 -19.46 11.29
CA LEU A 290 -8.27 -19.86 10.44
C LEU A 290 -6.93 -19.70 11.18
N ALA A 291 -6.70 -18.55 11.83
CA ALA A 291 -5.50 -18.34 12.61
C ALA A 291 -5.33 -19.38 13.74
N GLU A 292 -6.40 -19.65 14.50
CA GLU A 292 -6.36 -20.65 15.57
C GLU A 292 -6.09 -22.07 15.07
N VAL A 293 -6.57 -22.42 13.87
CA VAL A 293 -6.29 -23.72 13.24
C VAL A 293 -4.83 -23.84 12.79
N LEU A 294 -4.25 -22.75 12.28
CA LEU A 294 -2.88 -22.74 11.76
C LEU A 294 -1.82 -22.60 12.87
N LYS A 295 -2.15 -21.93 13.98
CA LYS A 295 -1.21 -21.58 15.05
C LYS A 295 -0.42 -22.77 15.61
N PRO A 296 -1.01 -23.95 15.88
CA PRO A 296 -0.28 -25.12 16.35
C PRO A 296 0.71 -25.70 15.34
N LEU A 297 0.57 -25.34 14.06
CA LEU A 297 1.40 -25.87 12.96
C LEU A 297 2.71 -25.09 12.78
N ARG A 298 2.90 -24.00 13.54
CA ARG A 298 4.13 -23.20 13.49
C ARG A 298 5.27 -23.92 14.21
N PRO A 299 6.35 -24.31 13.51
CA PRO A 299 7.47 -25.01 14.14
C PRO A 299 8.29 -24.02 14.95
N CYS A 300 8.65 -24.32 16.20
CA CYS A 300 9.65 -23.51 16.91
C CYS A 300 11.06 -23.96 16.50
N SER A 301 11.62 -23.32 15.48
CA SER A 301 12.90 -23.71 14.86
C SER A 301 13.79 -22.49 14.64
N SER A 302 15.12 -22.67 14.76
CA SER A 302 16.12 -21.64 14.50
C SER A 302 16.14 -21.16 13.04
N HIS A 303 15.50 -21.91 12.13
CA HIS A 303 15.25 -21.47 10.76
C HIS A 303 14.36 -20.21 10.70
N PHE A 304 13.51 -20.00 11.71
CA PHE A 304 12.66 -18.82 11.85
C PHE A 304 13.28 -17.86 12.88
N ALA A 305 14.43 -17.31 12.52
CA ALA A 305 15.26 -16.49 13.42
C ALA A 305 14.50 -15.34 14.10
N TYR A 306 13.50 -14.77 13.43
CA TYR A 306 12.70 -13.65 13.95
C TYR A 306 11.82 -14.01 15.16
N ARG A 307 11.46 -15.28 15.36
CA ARG A 307 10.59 -15.73 16.47
C ARG A 307 11.17 -16.85 17.31
N TYR A 308 12.28 -17.45 16.87
CA TYR A 308 12.90 -18.57 17.57
C TYR A 308 13.22 -18.28 19.04
N PRO A 309 13.76 -17.10 19.42
CA PRO A 309 13.98 -16.77 20.82
C PRO A 309 12.67 -16.86 21.62
N ASP A 310 11.63 -16.14 21.21
CA ASP A 310 10.37 -16.06 21.95
C ASP A 310 9.66 -17.40 22.06
N CYS A 311 9.59 -18.18 20.97
CA CYS A 311 8.93 -19.48 21.02
C CYS A 311 9.71 -20.51 21.87
N LYS A 312 11.04 -20.38 21.97
CA LYS A 312 11.87 -21.27 22.79
C LYS A 312 11.70 -20.98 24.28
N TYR A 313 11.56 -19.72 24.66
CA TYR A 313 11.45 -19.32 26.07
C TYR A 313 10.00 -19.34 26.60
N ASN A 314 8.99 -19.15 25.74
CA ASN A 314 7.57 -19.22 26.11
C ASN A 314 7.01 -20.66 26.13
N ALA A 315 7.80 -21.66 25.72
CA ALA A 315 7.45 -23.08 25.79
C ALA A 315 7.83 -23.75 27.13
N LYS A 316 8.20 -22.95 28.15
CA LYS A 316 8.40 -23.36 29.54
C LYS A 316 7.26 -22.83 30.39
#